data_AF-X0JYL6-F1
#
_entry.id   AF-X0JYL6-F1
#
_cell.length_a   1.000
_cell.length_b   1.000
_cell.length_c   1.000
_cell.angle_alpha   90.00
_cell.angle_beta   90.00
_cell.angle_gamma   90.00
#
_symmetry.space_group_name_H-M   'P 1'
#
loop_
_entity.id
_entity.type
_entity.pdbx_description
1 polymer ?
#
loop_
_entity_poly.entity_id
_entity_poly.type
_entity_poly.pdbx_seq_one_letter_code
_entity_poly.pdbx_strand_id
1 'polypeptide(L)' 'MLTYFKSKTPRIVNNLKEKGHKKAAGPKPYVGLFEADLKTQCSPPVWEIRDLRRNGGADDETWTEGVHCLLCGVLVM' A
#
# COMPACT_ATOMS: atom_id res chain seq x y z
N MET A 1 2.39 -33.51 -11.91
CA MET A 1 2.29 -33.00 -10.52
C MET A 1 3.04 -31.67 -10.46
N LEU A 2 2.34 -30.54 -10.53
CA LEU A 2 2.96 -29.21 -10.43
C LEU A 2 2.75 -28.69 -9.01
N THR A 3 3.83 -28.53 -8.26
CA THR A 3 3.82 -28.13 -6.85
C THR A 3 3.42 -26.66 -6.72
N TYR A 4 2.32 -26.44 -6.00
CA TYR A 4 1.76 -25.15 -5.64
C TYR A 4 2.70 -24.40 -4.68
N PHE A 5 3.35 -23.34 -5.17
CA PHE A 5 4.18 -22.47 -4.34
C PHE A 5 3.30 -21.38 -3.70
N LYS A 6 2.92 -21.61 -2.44
CA LYS A 6 2.22 -20.62 -1.60
C LYS A 6 3.27 -19.66 -1.01
N SER A 7 3.51 -18.53 -1.67
CA SER A 7 4.31 -17.45 -1.10
C SER A 7 3.52 -16.78 0.03
N LYS A 8 3.82 -17.15 1.29
CA LYS A 8 3.45 -16.33 2.45
C LYS A 8 4.33 -15.09 2.42
N THR A 9 3.79 -13.96 2.00
CA THR A 9 4.40 -12.66 2.30
C THR A 9 4.47 -12.53 3.82
N PRO A 10 5.64 -12.23 4.40
CA PRO A 10 5.73 -12.01 5.84
C PRO A 10 4.92 -10.74 6.17
N ARG A 11 3.96 -10.85 7.08
CA ARG A 11 3.41 -9.68 7.78
C ARG A 11 4.59 -9.00 8.47
N ILE A 12 5.06 -7.89 7.91
CA ILE A 12 5.97 -7.00 8.62
C ILE A 12 5.11 -6.30 9.68
N VAL A 13 5.02 -6.92 10.85
CA VAL A 13 4.48 -6.25 12.04
C VAL A 13 5.60 -5.33 12.54
N ASN A 14 5.62 -4.10 12.05
CA ASN A 14 6.55 -3.09 12.54
C ASN A 14 6.17 -2.75 14.00
N ASN A 15 6.76 -3.46 14.96
CA ASN A 15 6.88 -2.95 16.33
C ASN A 15 7.93 -1.82 16.32
N LEU A 16 7.54 -0.67 15.77
CA LEU A 16 8.31 0.57 15.82
C LEU A 16 8.32 1.05 17.28
N LYS A 17 9.33 0.59 18.01
CA LYS A 17 9.69 1.16 19.31
C LYS A 17 10.21 2.57 19.04
N GLU A 18 9.33 3.55 19.12
CA GLU A 18 9.62 4.97 18.86
C GLU A 18 10.74 5.45 19.79
N LYS A 19 11.92 5.69 19.21
CA LYS A 19 13.02 6.38 19.86
C LYS A 19 13.35 7.65 19.06
N GLY A 20 13.18 8.80 19.71
CA GLY A 20 13.91 10.02 19.36
C GLY A 20 13.11 11.09 18.63
N HIS A 21 12.72 12.11 19.40
CA HIS A 21 12.22 13.41 18.98
C HIS A 21 12.91 13.98 17.72
N LYS A 22 12.13 14.20 16.66
CA LYS A 22 12.37 15.26 15.67
C LYS A 22 11.07 16.05 15.59
N LYS A 23 11.17 17.38 15.71
CA LYS A 23 10.04 18.32 15.78
C LYS A 23 8.99 17.92 14.74
N ALA A 24 7.83 17.49 15.23
CA ALA A 24 6.77 16.97 14.39
C ALA A 24 6.39 18.05 13.38
N ALA A 25 6.66 17.81 12.10
CA ALA A 25 5.78 18.34 11.07
C ALA A 25 4.36 18.01 11.54
N GLY A 26 3.47 19.00 11.54
CA GLY A 26 2.12 18.87 12.11
C GLY A 26 1.40 17.60 11.64
N PRO A 27 0.29 17.21 12.30
CA PRO A 27 -0.40 15.95 12.04
C PRO A 27 -0.58 15.77 10.53
N LYS A 28 0.07 14.74 9.95
CA LYS A 28 -0.08 14.41 8.54
C LYS A 28 -1.46 13.76 8.41
N PRO A 29 -2.47 14.48 7.87
CA PRO A 29 -3.86 14.09 8.07
C PRO A 29 -4.23 12.75 7.41
N TYR A 30 -3.41 12.27 6.46
CA TYR A 30 -3.67 11.06 5.68
C TYR A 30 -2.78 9.85 6.06
N VAL A 31 -1.81 10.02 6.96
CA VAL A 31 -0.90 8.92 7.31
C VAL A 31 -1.64 7.85 8.09
N GLY A 32 -1.59 6.61 7.61
CA GLY A 32 -2.27 5.46 8.21
C GLY A 32 -3.76 5.34 7.85
N LEU A 33 -4.28 6.19 6.95
CA LEU A 33 -5.67 6.07 6.47
C LEU A 33 -5.82 5.16 5.25
N PHE A 34 -4.72 4.94 4.51
CA PHE A 34 -4.71 4.13 3.31
C PHE A 34 -3.46 3.24 3.28
N GLU A 35 -3.61 2.04 2.74
CA GLU A 35 -2.52 1.18 2.33
C GLU A 35 -2.48 1.09 0.80
N ALA A 36 -1.28 1.01 0.23
CA ALA A 36 -1.09 0.91 -1.22
C ALA A 36 -0.05 -0.16 -1.55
N ASP A 37 -0.46 -1.14 -2.37
CA ASP A 37 0.39 -2.23 -2.85
C ASP A 37 0.59 -2.11 -4.37
N LEU A 38 1.84 -2.11 -4.82
CA LEU A 38 2.17 -2.12 -6.25
C LEU A 38 2.04 -3.54 -6.83
N LYS A 39 1.16 -3.73 -7.81
CA LYS A 39 1.03 -4.99 -8.56
C LYS A 39 1.79 -4.88 -9.87
N THR A 40 3.04 -5.34 -9.86
CA THR A 40 3.92 -5.34 -11.05
C THR A 40 3.69 -6.52 -11.99
N GLN A 41 2.95 -7.54 -11.55
CA GLN A 41 2.56 -8.70 -12.35
C GLN A 41 1.43 -8.38 -13.35
N CYS A 42 0.81 -7.20 -13.26
CA CYS A 42 -0.12 -6.69 -14.24
C CYS A 42 0.63 -5.92 -15.33
N SER A 43 0.18 -6.04 -16.58
CA SER A 43 0.63 -5.19 -17.69
C SER A 43 -0.59 -4.45 -18.23
N PRO A 44 -0.74 -3.14 -17.97
CA PRO A 44 0.19 -2.25 -17.25
C PRO A 44 0.18 -2.45 -15.71
N PRO A 45 1.24 -2.04 -14.99
CA PRO A 45 1.28 -2.12 -13.53
C PRO A 45 0.23 -1.20 -12.89
N VAL A 46 -0.32 -1.64 -11.76
CA VAL A 46 -1.38 -0.91 -11.03
C VAL A 46 -1.09 -0.82 -9.54
N TRP A 47 -1.55 0.26 -8.90
CA TRP A 47 -1.66 0.37 -7.45
C TRP A 47 -2.96 -0.27 -6.99
N GLU A 48 -2.90 -1.17 -6.03
CA GLU A 48 -4.07 -1.61 -5.24
C GLU A 48 -4.11 -0.76 -3.97
N ILE A 49 -5.13 0.07 -3.83
CA ILE A 49 -5.30 0.99 -2.69
C ILE A 49 -6.41 0.45 -1.80
N ARG A 50 -6.15 0.42 -0.49
CA ARG A 50 -7.08 -0.04 0.56
C ARG A 50 -7.36 1.09 1.53
N ASP A 51 -8.64 1.40 1.76
CA ASP A 51 -9.05 2.33 2.80
C ASP A 51 -9.07 1.65 4.19
N LEU A 52 -8.33 2.22 5.14
CA LEU A 52 -8.23 1.71 6.52
C LEU A 52 -9.15 2.46 7.51
N ARG A 53 -9.89 3.48 7.06
CA ARG A 53 -10.76 4.30 7.94
C ARG A 53 -11.92 3.51 8.52
N ARG A 54 -12.37 2.45 7.83
CA ARG A 54 -13.45 1.58 8.29
C ARG A 54 -12.85 0.38 9.02
N ASN A 55 -12.70 0.51 10.34
CA ASN A 55 -12.25 -0.60 11.19
C ASN A 55 -13.36 -1.66 11.32
N GLY A 56 -13.43 -2.63 10.40
CA GLY A 56 -14.17 -3.89 10.59
C GLY A 56 -15.57 -4.02 9.97
N GLY A 57 -15.87 -3.34 8.86
CA GLY A 57 -17.06 -3.63 8.03
C GLY A 57 -16.67 -4.45 6.80
N ALA A 58 -17.51 -5.38 6.36
CA ALA A 58 -17.21 -6.44 5.37
C ALA A 58 -16.86 -5.98 3.93
N ASP A 59 -16.57 -4.70 3.75
CA ASP A 59 -16.29 -3.99 2.51
C ASP A 59 -15.11 -3.03 2.71
N ASP A 60 -13.90 -3.57 2.89
CA ASP A 60 -12.68 -2.77 2.73
C ASP A 60 -12.70 -2.16 1.31
N GLU A 61 -13.02 -0.86 1.21
CA GLU A 61 -13.08 -0.13 -0.05
C GLU A 61 -11.71 -0.18 -0.71
N THR A 62 -11.55 -1.14 -1.61
CA THR A 62 -10.32 -1.42 -2.34
C THR A 62 -10.57 -1.06 -3.79
N TRP A 63 -9.69 -0.25 -4.36
CA TRP A 63 -9.72 0.10 -5.78
C TRP A 63 -8.34 0.02 -6.41
N THR A 64 -8.31 -0.01 -7.73
CA THR A 64 -7.07 0.01 -8.49
C THR A 64 -6.87 1.35 -9.17
N GLU A 65 -5.61 1.79 -9.22
CA GLU A 65 -5.21 3.01 -9.91
C GLU A 65 -3.98 2.77 -10.79
N GLY A 66 -3.93 3.46 -11.93
CA GLY A 66 -2.81 3.36 -12.85
C GLY A 66 -1.52 3.92 -12.24
N VAL A 67 -0.39 3.27 -12.51
CA VAL A 67 0.91 3.77 -12.04
C VAL A 67 1.36 4.90 -12.95
N HIS A 68 1.59 6.08 -12.38
CA HIS A 68 2.13 7.22 -13.12
C HIS A 68 3.62 7.42 -12.80
N CYS A 69 4.42 7.75 -13.81
CA CYS A 69 5.82 8.09 -13.62
C CYS A 69 5.94 9.40 -12.84
N LEU A 70 6.66 9.40 -11.71
CA LEU A 70 6.84 10.59 -10.88
C LEU A 70 7.68 11.70 -11.53
N LEU A 71 8.39 11.39 -12.63
CA LEU A 71 9.23 12.35 -13.35
C LEU A 71 8.48 13.05 -14.49
N CYS A 72 7.70 12.29 -15.27
CA CYS A 72 7.03 12.82 -16.47
C CYS A 72 5.50 12.81 -16.39
N GLY A 73 4.91 12.20 -15.36
CA GLY A 73 3.46 12.12 -15.17
C GLY A 73 2.75 11.17 -16.14
N VAL A 74 3.46 10.48 -17.02
CA VAL A 74 2.88 9.54 -17.99
C VAL A 74 2.55 8.21 -17.30
N LEU A 75 1.44 7.58 -17.71
CA LEU A 75 1.07 6.22 -17.29
C LEU A 75 2.19 5.23 -17.66
N VAL A 76 2.65 4.47 -16.66
CA VAL A 76 3.61 3.38 -16.85
C VAL A 76 2.86 2.22 -17.50
N MET A 77 3.29 1.84 -18.70
CA MET A 77 2.72 0.76 -19.51
C MET A 77 3.66 -0.42 -19.62
#